data_AF-A0A1S3L955-F1
#
_entry.id   AF-A0A1S3L955-F1
#
_cell.length_a   1.000
_cell.length_b   1.000
_cell.length_c   1.000
_cell.angle_alpha   90.00
_cell.angle_beta   90.00
_cell.angle_gamma   90.00
#
_symmetry.space_group_name_H-M   'P 1'
#
loop_
_entity.id
_entity.type
_entity.pdbx_description
1 polymer ?
#
loop_
_entity_poly.entity_id
_entity_poly.type
_entity_poly.pdbx_seq_one_letter_code
_entity_poly.pdbx_strand_id
1 'polypeptide(L)'
;MPAKLVQFSGWEAVVEKQIVLKPGQAPRGRQGYTMYHGTHRDSARAIITGGFRPSAGGTLGPGVYCSRDIAKAQGYPSGCPPGEHVVLQLKVRVGRVKKIDGQNVAMWHSWQQSGYDTAWLPSTVVGHEEDCVKDPKRVAVKGIAHCGDPATKKALEKLISQQRQGAESSGRGNEQGVVGRCKGCKMQTPIGHSLEVCWGCDATVCPFMGKHVCKRSS
;
A
#
# COMPACT_ATOMS: atom_id res chain seq x y z
N MET A 1 -6.85 36.31 7.90
CA MET A 1 -7.54 35.19 8.57
C MET A 1 -6.56 34.02 8.64
N PRO A 2 -6.06 33.60 9.82
CA PRO A 2 -5.22 32.42 9.88
C PRO A 2 -6.05 31.19 9.49
N ALA A 3 -5.54 30.36 8.58
CA ALA A 3 -6.19 29.13 8.16
C ALA A 3 -6.48 28.26 9.40
N LYS A 4 -7.75 27.89 9.62
CA LYS A 4 -8.13 26.94 10.67
C LYS A 4 -7.28 25.68 10.51
N LEU A 5 -6.40 25.43 11.48
CA LEU A 5 -5.63 24.21 11.58
C LEU A 5 -6.62 23.06 11.83
N VAL A 6 -6.94 22.29 10.80
CA VAL A 6 -7.79 21.11 10.95
C VAL A 6 -6.95 20.04 11.66
N GLN A 7 -7.02 19.98 12.99
CA GLN A 7 -6.53 18.84 13.76
C GLN A 7 -7.48 17.66 13.55
N PHE A 8 -7.13 16.80 12.60
CA PHE A 8 -7.84 15.54 12.38
C PHE A 8 -7.08 14.41 13.08
N SER A 9 -7.57 14.00 14.25
CA SER A 9 -7.12 12.79 14.96
C SER A 9 -8.28 11.81 15.10
N GLY A 10 -8.00 10.54 14.79
CA GLY A 10 -9.02 9.55 14.44
C GLY A 10 -9.23 9.47 12.93
N TRP A 11 -9.55 8.29 12.42
CA TRP A 11 -9.95 8.05 11.04
C TRP A 11 -11.03 6.99 11.00
N GLU A 12 -12.01 7.15 10.12
CA GLU A 12 -12.82 6.04 9.66
C GLU A 12 -12.22 5.61 8.32
N ALA A 13 -11.72 4.38 8.23
CA ALA A 13 -11.49 3.81 6.91
C ALA A 13 -12.88 3.56 6.36
N VAL A 14 -13.34 4.54 5.59
CA VAL A 14 -14.58 4.46 4.86
C VAL A 14 -14.50 3.18 4.02
N VAL A 15 -15.24 2.15 4.42
CA VAL A 15 -15.46 0.96 3.60
C VAL A 15 -16.57 1.31 2.61
N GLU A 16 -16.40 2.44 1.92
CA GLU A 16 -17.09 2.66 0.66
C GLU A 16 -16.40 1.74 -0.33
N LYS A 17 -17.21 1.05 -1.13
CA LYS A 17 -16.75 0.17 -2.21
C LYS A 17 -15.58 0.84 -2.95
N GLN A 18 -14.36 0.41 -2.63
CA GLN A 18 -13.08 0.93 -3.14
C GLN A 18 -13.05 2.43 -3.46
N ILE A 19 -12.43 3.26 -2.62
CA ILE A 19 -11.99 4.59 -3.08
C ILE A 19 -10.88 4.38 -4.12
N VAL A 20 -11.30 4.33 -5.38
CA VAL A 20 -10.43 4.39 -6.56
C VAL A 20 -10.30 5.86 -6.90
N LEU A 21 -9.18 6.47 -6.50
CA LEU A 21 -8.82 7.76 -7.07
C LEU A 21 -8.46 7.55 -8.53
N LYS A 22 -8.99 8.41 -9.40
CA LYS A 22 -8.57 8.45 -10.80
C LYS A 22 -7.10 8.88 -10.88
N PRO A 23 -6.35 8.46 -11.92
CA PRO A 23 -5.02 9.00 -12.18
C PRO A 23 -5.03 10.54 -12.19
N GLY A 24 -3.97 11.13 -11.64
CA GLY A 24 -3.76 12.57 -11.48
C GLY A 24 -4.43 13.20 -10.26
N GLN A 25 -5.34 12.52 -9.57
CA GLN A 25 -6.01 13.09 -8.40
C GLN A 25 -5.07 13.13 -7.19
N ALA A 26 -5.00 14.26 -6.50
CA ALA A 26 -4.25 14.33 -5.24
C ALA A 26 -4.86 13.41 -4.17
N PRO A 27 -4.04 12.70 -3.37
CA PRO A 27 -4.54 11.96 -2.22
C PRO A 27 -5.30 12.88 -1.25
N ARG A 28 -6.52 12.49 -0.85
CA ARG A 28 -7.43 13.31 -0.06
C ARG A 28 -7.29 13.11 1.46
N GLY A 29 -6.32 12.31 1.90
CA GLY A 29 -6.06 11.99 3.30
C GLY A 29 -5.27 10.69 3.49
N ARG A 30 -5.09 10.24 4.74
CA ARG A 30 -4.33 9.03 5.15
C ARG A 30 -5.06 7.70 4.87
N GLN A 31 -6.07 7.73 4.01
CA GLN A 31 -6.94 6.59 3.72
C GLN A 31 -6.22 5.52 2.87
N GLY A 32 -6.83 4.33 2.79
CA GLY A 32 -6.36 3.24 1.94
C GLY A 32 -6.95 3.36 0.53
N TYR A 33 -6.12 3.54 -0.49
CA TYR A 33 -6.54 3.64 -1.89
C TYR A 33 -6.32 2.34 -2.64
N THR A 34 -7.15 2.08 -3.66
CA THR A 34 -6.85 1.02 -4.64
C THR A 34 -5.78 1.52 -5.61
N MET A 35 -4.69 0.77 -5.71
CA MET A 35 -3.59 1.02 -6.65
C MET A 35 -3.13 -0.29 -7.26
N TYR A 36 -2.24 -0.21 -8.24
CA TYR A 36 -1.79 -1.34 -9.05
C TYR A 36 -0.26 -1.41 -9.09
N HIS A 37 0.25 -2.64 -9.08
CA HIS A 37 1.68 -2.92 -9.24
C HIS A 37 1.86 -4.05 -10.25
N GLY A 38 2.51 -3.73 -11.37
CA GLY A 38 2.92 -4.72 -12.37
C GLY A 38 4.20 -5.42 -11.94
N THR A 39 4.24 -6.73 -12.11
CA THR A 39 5.38 -7.55 -11.75
C THR A 39 5.39 -8.87 -12.53
N HIS A 40 6.49 -9.62 -12.43
CA HIS A 40 6.60 -10.98 -12.98
C HIS A 40 5.80 -11.98 -12.13
N ARG A 41 5.23 -13.04 -12.71
CA ARG A 41 4.44 -14.05 -11.98
C ARG A 41 5.14 -14.64 -10.75
N ASP A 42 6.45 -14.84 -10.82
CA ASP A 42 7.23 -15.39 -9.71
C ASP A 42 7.40 -14.38 -8.58
N SER A 43 7.63 -13.12 -8.94
CA SER A 43 7.64 -11.99 -8.01
C SER A 43 6.26 -11.80 -7.39
N ALA A 44 5.17 -11.92 -8.15
CA ALA A 44 3.80 -11.86 -7.63
C ALA A 44 3.56 -12.95 -6.57
N ARG A 45 3.99 -14.19 -6.84
CA ARG A 45 3.93 -15.28 -5.87
C ARG A 45 4.72 -14.94 -4.62
N ALA A 46 5.97 -14.51 -4.75
CA ALA A 46 6.83 -14.13 -3.63
C ALA A 46 6.23 -12.97 -2.80
N ILE A 47 5.65 -11.97 -3.45
CA ILE A 47 4.96 -10.85 -2.80
C ILE A 47 3.72 -11.33 -2.05
N ILE A 48 2.94 -12.26 -2.61
CA ILE A 48 1.75 -12.80 -1.93
C ILE A 48 2.13 -13.61 -0.70
N THR A 49 3.22 -14.39 -0.76
CA THR A 49 3.64 -15.29 0.32
C THR A 49 4.55 -14.65 1.35
N GLY A 50 5.33 -13.63 0.97
CA GLY A 50 6.36 -12.99 1.79
C GLY A 50 6.23 -11.47 1.92
N GLY A 51 5.29 -10.87 1.19
CA GLY A 51 5.06 -9.43 1.13
C GLY A 51 6.07 -8.68 0.27
N PHE A 52 5.85 -7.37 0.15
CA PHE A 52 6.71 -6.50 -0.63
C PHE A 52 8.08 -6.30 0.02
N ARG A 53 9.12 -6.24 -0.81
CA ARG A 53 10.44 -5.73 -0.46
C ARG A 53 10.64 -4.39 -1.18
N PRO A 54 11.15 -3.34 -0.52
CA PRO A 54 11.45 -2.09 -1.20
C PRO A 54 12.46 -2.33 -2.32
N SER A 55 12.28 -1.66 -3.46
CA SER A 55 13.35 -1.54 -4.44
C SER A 55 14.55 -0.79 -3.83
N ALA A 56 15.75 -1.03 -4.35
CA ALA A 56 16.94 -0.27 -3.94
C ALA A 56 16.96 1.17 -4.52
N GLY A 57 16.15 1.45 -5.54
CA GLY A 57 16.10 2.74 -6.23
C GLY A 57 14.85 2.90 -7.10
N GLY A 58 14.93 3.80 -8.09
CA GLY A 58 13.82 4.19 -8.97
C GLY A 58 13.65 5.72 -8.98
N THR A 59 12.67 6.22 -9.75
CA THR A 59 12.43 7.65 -9.99
C THR A 59 12.32 8.47 -8.70
N LEU A 60 11.80 7.85 -7.63
CA LEU A 60 11.51 8.48 -6.34
C LEU A 60 12.36 7.87 -5.21
N GLY A 61 13.46 7.19 -5.53
CA GLY A 61 14.31 6.49 -4.57
C GLY A 61 13.78 5.11 -4.14
N PRO A 62 14.31 4.51 -3.07
CA PRO A 62 13.93 3.16 -2.64
C PRO A 62 12.50 3.09 -2.12
N GLY A 63 11.73 2.06 -2.49
CA GLY A 63 10.38 1.91 -1.97
C GLY A 63 9.53 0.89 -2.72
N VAL A 64 8.24 0.85 -2.42
CA VAL A 64 7.25 0.07 -3.17
C VAL A 64 6.55 0.99 -4.15
N TYR A 65 6.76 0.72 -5.44
CA TYR A 65 6.20 1.50 -6.54
C TYR A 65 4.81 0.98 -6.91
N CYS A 66 3.85 1.88 -7.05
CA CYS A 66 2.51 1.56 -7.52
C CYS A 66 1.91 2.75 -8.28
N SER A 67 0.84 2.50 -9.02
CA SER A 67 0.13 3.54 -9.76
C SER A 67 -1.39 3.36 -9.62
N ARG A 68 -2.15 4.46 -9.72
CA ARG A 68 -3.61 4.37 -9.91
C ARG A 68 -3.99 4.03 -11.34
N ASP A 69 -3.06 4.20 -12.27
CA ASP A 69 -3.22 3.81 -13.67
C ASP A 69 -2.84 2.34 -13.86
N ILE A 70 -3.85 1.51 -14.13
CA ILE A 70 -3.65 0.09 -14.41
C ILE A 70 -2.88 -0.14 -15.70
N ALA A 71 -3.07 0.70 -16.73
CA ALA A 71 -2.36 0.57 -18.00
C ALA A 71 -0.87 0.88 -17.81
N LYS A 72 -0.53 1.86 -16.96
CA LYS A 72 0.85 2.07 -16.53
C LYS A 72 1.40 0.83 -15.83
N ALA A 73 0.68 0.28 -14.86
CA ALA A 73 1.12 -0.93 -14.15
C ALA A 73 1.32 -2.12 -15.10
N GLN A 74 0.51 -2.24 -16.16
CA GLN A 74 0.68 -3.26 -17.19
C GLN A 74 1.99 -3.14 -17.98
N GLY A 75 2.62 -1.96 -18.00
CA GLY A 75 3.92 -1.76 -18.65
C GLY A 75 5.12 -2.33 -17.88
N TYR A 76 4.95 -2.85 -16.66
CA TYR A 76 6.06 -3.30 -15.81
C TYR A 76 5.97 -4.77 -15.37
N PRO A 77 7.07 -5.55 -15.41
CA PRO A 77 8.38 -5.13 -15.90
C PRO A 77 8.38 -4.98 -17.44
N SER A 78 9.18 -4.05 -17.95
CA SER A 78 9.32 -3.86 -19.39
C SER A 78 9.92 -5.10 -20.04
N GLY A 79 9.45 -5.45 -21.23
CA GLY A 79 9.92 -6.64 -21.96
C GLY A 79 9.51 -7.98 -21.33
N CYS A 80 8.56 -8.00 -20.39
CA CYS A 80 8.04 -9.25 -19.84
C CYS A 80 7.40 -10.10 -20.95
N PRO A 81 7.71 -11.41 -21.04
CA PRO A 81 7.05 -12.29 -21.99
C PRO A 81 5.53 -12.32 -21.79
N PRO A 82 4.75 -12.46 -22.88
CA PRO A 82 3.31 -12.68 -22.79
C PRO A 82 2.97 -13.86 -21.86
N GLY A 83 2.02 -13.65 -20.94
CA GLY A 83 1.60 -14.67 -19.97
C GLY A 83 2.40 -14.72 -18.67
N GLU A 84 3.56 -14.07 -18.59
CA GLU A 84 4.36 -13.98 -17.35
C GLU A 84 4.11 -12.69 -16.57
N HIS A 85 3.39 -11.75 -17.20
CA HIS A 85 3.00 -10.48 -16.63
C HIS A 85 1.80 -10.61 -15.68
N VAL A 86 1.92 -10.02 -14.50
CA VAL A 86 0.85 -9.96 -13.49
C VAL A 86 0.72 -8.53 -12.96
N VAL A 87 -0.50 -8.01 -12.91
CA VAL A 87 -0.84 -6.80 -12.16
C VAL A 87 -1.53 -7.18 -10.86
N LEU A 88 -0.88 -6.86 -9.75
CA LEU A 88 -1.45 -6.97 -8.42
C LEU A 88 -2.40 -5.80 -8.14
N GLN A 89 -3.58 -6.08 -7.61
CA GLN A 89 -4.47 -5.09 -7.03
C GLN A 89 -4.11 -4.88 -5.56
N LEU A 90 -3.86 -3.63 -5.18
CA LEU A 90 -3.35 -3.25 -3.87
C LEU A 90 -4.34 -2.39 -3.10
N LYS A 91 -4.33 -2.50 -1.77
CA LYS A 91 -4.81 -1.46 -0.85
C LYS A 91 -3.60 -0.76 -0.24
N VAL A 92 -3.43 0.52 -0.56
CA VAL A 92 -2.24 1.31 -0.20
C VAL A 92 -2.62 2.43 0.77
N ARG A 93 -1.98 2.46 1.95
CA ARG A 93 -2.10 3.57 2.91
C ARG A 93 -0.97 4.57 2.72
N VAL A 94 -1.27 5.65 2.01
CA VAL A 94 -0.26 6.64 1.59
C VAL A 94 0.28 7.52 2.72
N GLY A 95 -0.40 7.61 3.87
CA GLY A 95 0.07 8.40 5.00
C GLY A 95 0.30 9.88 4.70
N ARG A 96 1.43 10.43 5.14
CA ARG A 96 1.91 11.76 4.75
C ARG A 96 2.49 11.68 3.34
N VAL A 97 1.86 12.38 2.40
CA VAL A 97 2.25 12.36 0.98
C VAL A 97 3.05 13.60 0.63
N LYS A 98 4.24 13.41 0.05
CA LYS A 98 4.97 14.48 -0.63
C LYS A 98 4.58 14.48 -2.10
N LYS A 99 3.89 15.53 -2.54
CA LYS A 99 3.78 15.81 -3.98
C LYS A 99 5.16 16.15 -4.51
N ILE A 100 5.56 15.44 -5.56
CA ILE A 100 6.77 15.67 -6.32
C ILE A 100 6.38 16.49 -7.54
N ASP A 101 7.11 17.57 -7.76
CA ASP A 101 6.96 18.46 -8.90
C ASP A 101 8.34 18.76 -9.51
N GLY A 102 8.34 19.39 -10.68
CA GLY A 102 9.57 19.77 -11.37
C GLY A 102 10.33 20.92 -10.71
N GLN A 103 9.78 21.56 -9.68
CA GLN A 103 10.38 22.74 -9.05
C GLN A 103 11.31 22.35 -7.88
N ASN A 104 11.06 21.21 -7.23
CA ASN A 104 11.86 20.76 -6.09
C ASN A 104 12.49 19.38 -6.33
N VAL A 105 13.42 19.34 -7.28
CA VAL A 105 14.16 18.13 -7.69
C VAL A 105 14.91 17.47 -6.52
N ALA A 106 15.40 18.26 -5.55
CA ALA A 106 16.07 17.74 -4.36
C ALA A 106 15.18 16.81 -3.53
N MET A 107 13.85 17.04 -3.54
CA MET A 107 12.89 16.22 -2.80
C MET A 107 12.53 14.90 -3.46
N TRP A 108 12.96 14.64 -4.71
CA TRP A 108 12.63 13.41 -5.44
C TRP A 108 13.16 12.17 -4.75
N HIS A 109 14.33 12.26 -4.09
CA HIS A 109 14.95 11.16 -3.37
C HIS A 109 15.09 11.39 -1.85
N SER A 110 14.85 12.61 -1.34
CA SER A 110 15.02 12.95 0.09
C SER A 110 13.71 13.06 0.88
N TRP A 111 12.55 12.87 0.25
CA TRP A 111 11.23 12.97 0.90
C TRP A 111 11.10 12.05 2.13
N GLN A 112 11.75 10.88 2.12
CA GLN A 112 11.73 9.95 3.25
C GLN A 112 12.41 10.49 4.50
N GLN A 113 13.47 11.29 4.34
CA GLN A 113 14.22 11.92 5.42
C GLN A 113 13.42 13.10 6.00
N SER A 114 12.57 13.71 5.18
CA SER A 114 11.63 14.77 5.59
C SER A 114 10.36 14.24 6.27
N GLY A 115 10.31 12.95 6.63
CA GLY A 115 9.21 12.37 7.42
C GLY A 115 7.94 12.06 6.63
N TYR A 116 8.02 11.96 5.30
CA TYR A 116 6.91 11.53 4.46
C TYR A 116 6.86 10.00 4.31
N ASP A 117 5.64 9.46 4.20
CA ASP A 117 5.37 8.03 4.05
C ASP A 117 5.27 7.60 2.59
N THR A 118 4.91 8.52 1.69
CA THR A 118 4.74 8.28 0.25
C THR A 118 5.16 9.51 -0.54
N ALA A 119 5.90 9.32 -1.62
CA ALA A 119 6.06 10.32 -2.67
C ALA A 119 5.04 10.06 -3.78
N TRP A 120 4.41 11.12 -4.27
CA TRP A 120 3.47 11.08 -5.37
C TRP A 120 3.96 12.00 -6.49
N LEU A 121 4.24 11.41 -7.66
CA LEU A 121 4.61 12.08 -8.88
C LEU A 121 3.40 12.13 -9.82
N PRO A 122 2.82 13.30 -10.09
CA PRO A 122 1.73 13.45 -11.06
C PRO A 122 2.21 13.20 -12.49
N SER A 123 1.32 12.73 -13.37
CA SER A 123 1.61 12.55 -14.80
C SER A 123 2.01 13.84 -15.51
N THR A 124 1.60 15.01 -15.03
CA THR A 124 1.95 16.31 -15.62
C THR A 124 3.43 16.68 -15.50
N VAL A 125 4.23 15.93 -14.73
CA VAL A 125 5.65 16.23 -14.52
C VAL A 125 6.54 15.45 -15.50
N VAL A 126 6.31 14.14 -15.66
CA VAL A 126 7.15 13.25 -16.50
C VAL A 126 6.34 12.38 -17.46
N GLY A 127 5.07 12.71 -17.70
CA GLY A 127 4.17 11.96 -18.59
C GLY A 127 3.42 10.79 -17.94
N HIS A 128 3.87 10.29 -16.78
CA HIS A 128 3.27 9.12 -16.13
C HIS A 128 3.17 9.28 -14.60
N GLU A 129 2.03 8.92 -14.01
CA GLU A 129 1.83 8.99 -12.56
C GLU A 129 2.58 7.87 -11.83
N GLU A 130 3.26 8.19 -10.75
CA GLU A 130 3.92 7.22 -9.88
C GLU A 130 3.73 7.53 -8.39
N ASP A 131 3.43 6.52 -7.60
CA ASP A 131 3.46 6.59 -6.15
C ASP A 131 4.58 5.66 -5.65
N CYS A 132 5.43 6.16 -4.74
CA CYS A 132 6.49 5.39 -4.09
C CYS A 132 6.27 5.39 -2.58
N VAL A 133 5.95 4.22 -2.03
CA VAL A 133 5.62 4.01 -0.61
C VAL A 133 6.87 3.54 0.13
N LYS A 134 7.23 4.23 1.22
CA LYS A 134 8.45 3.95 1.99
C LYS A 134 8.42 2.58 2.68
N ASP A 135 7.33 2.31 3.41
CA ASP A 135 7.18 1.09 4.21
C ASP A 135 6.26 0.09 3.50
N PRO A 136 6.78 -1.10 3.09
CA PRO A 136 5.97 -2.19 2.52
C PRO A 136 4.76 -2.58 3.36
N LYS A 137 4.82 -2.41 4.68
CA LYS A 137 3.72 -2.70 5.60
C LYS A 137 2.52 -1.78 5.42
N ARG A 138 2.60 -0.76 4.56
CA ARG A 138 1.47 0.10 4.16
C ARG A 138 0.77 -0.37 2.89
N VAL A 139 1.25 -1.45 2.28
CA VAL A 139 0.72 -2.04 1.05
C VAL A 139 0.19 -3.45 1.32
N ALA A 140 -1.07 -3.69 0.98
CA ALA A 140 -1.68 -5.01 1.10
C ALA A 140 -2.20 -5.50 -0.25
N VAL A 141 -1.84 -6.72 -0.64
CA VAL A 141 -2.39 -7.38 -1.83
C VAL A 141 -3.86 -7.74 -1.58
N LYS A 142 -4.74 -7.32 -2.49
CA LYS A 142 -6.18 -7.57 -2.42
C LYS A 142 -6.68 -8.53 -3.50
N GLY A 143 -5.98 -8.62 -4.62
CA GLY A 143 -6.37 -9.50 -5.73
C GLY A 143 -5.40 -9.39 -6.90
N ILE A 144 -5.79 -10.02 -8.01
CA ILE A 144 -5.10 -9.96 -9.29
C ILE A 144 -5.94 -9.10 -10.23
N ALA A 145 -5.45 -7.91 -10.60
CA ALA A 145 -6.15 -7.00 -11.50
C ALA A 145 -6.04 -7.44 -12.96
N HIS A 146 -4.88 -8.00 -13.34
CA HIS A 146 -4.63 -8.50 -14.69
C HIS A 146 -3.58 -9.63 -14.65
N CYS A 147 -3.77 -10.65 -15.48
CA CYS A 147 -2.79 -11.71 -15.75
C CYS A 147 -3.22 -12.37 -17.06
N GLY A 148 -2.31 -12.45 -18.03
CA GLY A 148 -2.60 -13.01 -19.35
C GLY A 148 -2.81 -14.53 -19.33
N ASP A 149 -2.24 -15.23 -18.34
CA ASP A 149 -2.38 -16.68 -18.17
C ASP A 149 -3.46 -17.02 -17.12
N PRO A 150 -4.58 -17.65 -17.51
CA PRO A 150 -5.65 -18.03 -16.58
C PRO A 150 -5.20 -19.01 -15.49
N ALA A 151 -4.25 -19.90 -15.79
CA ALA A 151 -3.78 -20.89 -14.82
C ALA A 151 -2.98 -20.20 -13.70
N THR A 152 -2.04 -19.33 -14.08
CA THR A 152 -1.31 -18.47 -13.14
C THR A 152 -2.27 -17.61 -12.32
N LYS A 153 -3.24 -16.93 -12.95
CA LYS A 153 -4.22 -16.11 -12.23
C LYS A 153 -4.94 -16.90 -11.14
N LYS A 154 -5.50 -18.06 -11.49
CA LYS A 154 -6.22 -18.93 -10.55
C LYS A 154 -5.34 -19.40 -9.40
N ALA A 155 -4.08 -19.75 -9.69
CA ALA A 155 -3.12 -20.18 -8.66
C ALA A 155 -2.81 -19.04 -7.67
N LEU A 156 -2.58 -17.83 -8.17
CA LEU A 156 -2.30 -16.66 -7.31
C LEU A 156 -3.52 -16.23 -6.50
N GLU A 157 -4.73 -16.26 -7.07
CA GLU A 157 -5.97 -15.97 -6.34
C GLU A 157 -6.21 -16.97 -5.21
N LYS A 158 -5.93 -18.27 -5.45
CA LYS A 158 -5.97 -19.30 -4.41
C LYS A 158 -4.96 -19.03 -3.30
N LEU A 159 -3.74 -18.60 -3.63
CA LEU A 159 -2.75 -18.22 -2.60
C LEU A 159 -3.24 -17.04 -1.76
N ILE A 160 -3.85 -16.02 -2.39
CA ILE A 160 -4.42 -14.86 -1.69
C ILE A 160 -5.56 -15.28 -0.75
N SER A 161 -6.42 -16.21 -1.17
CA SER A 161 -7.53 -16.69 -0.32
C SER A 161 -7.04 -17.56 0.84
N GLN A 162 -6.05 -18.42 0.62
CA GLN A 162 -5.45 -19.25 1.67
C GLN A 162 -4.78 -18.40 2.76
N GLN A 163 -4.07 -17.34 2.38
CA GLN A 163 -3.51 -16.37 3.34
C GLN A 163 -4.57 -15.65 4.19
N ARG A 164 -5.83 -15.61 3.72
CA ARG A 164 -6.97 -15.08 4.49
C ARG A 164 -7.61 -16.13 5.40
N GLN A 165 -7.61 -17.40 4.99
CA GLN A 165 -8.33 -18.51 5.65
C GLN A 165 -7.49 -19.28 6.69
N GLY A 166 -6.16 -19.33 6.57
CA GLY A 166 -5.26 -19.90 7.60
C GLY A 166 -5.29 -19.18 8.97
N ALA A 167 -6.20 -18.22 9.14
CA ALA A 167 -6.39 -17.34 10.28
C ALA A 167 -7.52 -17.78 11.24
N GLU A 168 -8.14 -18.96 11.04
CA GLU A 168 -9.29 -19.46 11.82
C GLU A 168 -9.03 -20.72 12.67
N SER A 169 -7.94 -21.47 12.44
CA SER A 169 -7.75 -22.81 13.07
C SER A 169 -6.54 -22.97 14.00
N SER A 170 -5.75 -21.93 14.27
CA SER A 170 -4.53 -22.04 15.09
C SER A 170 -4.60 -21.22 16.37
N GLY A 171 -5.38 -21.71 17.33
CA GLY A 171 -5.36 -21.29 18.72
C GLY A 171 -4.46 -22.20 19.57
N ARG A 172 -3.18 -21.83 19.74
CA ARG A 172 -2.34 -22.06 20.94
C ARG A 172 -0.91 -21.58 20.66
N GLY A 173 -0.35 -20.80 21.58
CA GLY A 173 0.73 -19.84 21.33
C GLY A 173 2.16 -20.39 21.28
N ASN A 174 3.10 -19.49 20.98
CA ASN A 174 4.22 -19.11 21.84
C ASN A 174 4.85 -17.82 21.29
N GLU A 175 5.47 -17.05 22.17
CA GLU A 175 6.20 -15.81 21.90
C GLU A 175 7.41 -16.07 20.99
N GLN A 176 7.79 -15.03 20.22
CA GLN A 176 8.90 -14.92 19.25
C GLN A 176 8.49 -15.11 17.78
N GLY A 177 8.33 -13.97 17.09
CA GLY A 177 8.45 -13.85 15.63
C GLY A 177 7.30 -14.39 14.76
N VAL A 178 6.22 -14.94 15.33
CA VAL A 178 5.15 -15.54 14.53
C VAL A 178 4.18 -14.48 14.02
N VAL A 179 4.00 -14.44 12.71
CA VAL A 179 3.10 -13.56 11.96
C VAL A 179 1.64 -13.86 12.32
N GLY A 180 1.19 -13.46 13.51
CA GLY A 180 -0.18 -13.60 13.99
C GLY A 180 -1.14 -12.60 13.33
N ARG A 181 -2.43 -12.93 13.29
CA ARG A 181 -3.49 -12.03 12.81
C ARG A 181 -3.42 -10.71 13.57
N CYS A 182 -3.36 -9.58 12.85
CA CYS A 182 -3.22 -8.30 13.54
C CYS A 182 -4.43 -8.01 14.43
N LYS A 183 -4.17 -7.69 15.70
CA LYS A 183 -5.21 -7.39 16.71
C LYS A 183 -6.10 -6.22 16.29
N GLY A 184 -5.57 -5.25 15.55
CA GLY A 184 -6.28 -4.03 15.12
C GLY A 184 -7.11 -4.16 13.84
N CYS A 185 -6.57 -4.70 12.74
CA CYS A 185 -7.33 -4.83 11.47
C CYS A 185 -7.86 -6.22 11.17
N LYS A 186 -7.50 -7.22 11.98
CA LYS A 186 -7.80 -8.64 11.75
C LYS A 186 -7.26 -9.19 10.42
N MET A 187 -6.36 -8.48 9.72
CA MET A 187 -5.65 -9.02 8.56
C MET A 187 -4.36 -9.70 9.02
N GLN A 188 -4.03 -10.81 8.38
CA GLN A 188 -2.70 -11.41 8.41
C GLN A 188 -2.00 -10.99 7.12
N THR A 189 -0.83 -10.40 7.22
CA THR A 189 0.03 -10.07 6.07
C THR A 189 1.34 -10.82 6.28
N PRO A 190 2.00 -11.36 5.25
CA PRO A 190 3.21 -12.16 5.41
C PRO A 190 4.34 -11.50 6.23
N ILE A 191 4.45 -10.17 6.15
CA ILE A 191 5.44 -9.36 6.87
C ILE A 191 4.90 -8.80 8.20
N GLY A 192 3.69 -9.18 8.57
CA GLY A 192 2.87 -8.42 9.51
C GLY A 192 2.66 -7.00 9.03
N HIS A 193 2.12 -6.15 9.89
CA HIS A 193 2.21 -4.71 9.70
C HIS A 193 2.34 -4.07 11.07
N SER A 194 3.16 -3.02 11.14
CA SER A 194 3.49 -2.36 12.39
C SER A 194 2.24 -1.69 12.95
N LEU A 195 2.01 -1.83 14.25
CA LEU A 195 1.04 -1.00 14.95
C LEU A 195 1.68 0.38 15.13
N GLU A 196 0.93 1.43 14.82
CA GLU A 196 1.34 2.81 15.01
C GLU A 196 0.72 3.35 16.29
N VAL A 197 1.33 4.37 16.90
CA VAL A 197 0.72 5.10 18.01
C VAL A 197 -0.14 6.21 17.40
N CYS A 198 -1.40 6.31 17.84
CA CYS A 198 -2.25 7.40 17.43
C CYS A 198 -1.75 8.71 18.05
N TRP A 199 -1.22 9.60 17.23
CA TRP A 199 -0.84 10.98 17.56
C TRP A 199 -1.88 11.88 18.27
N GLY A 200 -3.13 11.43 18.45
CA GLY A 200 -4.16 12.20 19.16
C GLY A 200 -4.70 11.57 20.44
N CYS A 201 -4.46 10.28 20.69
CA CYS A 201 -4.94 9.62 21.92
C CYS A 201 -4.01 8.52 22.43
N ASP A 202 -2.81 8.41 21.84
CA ASP A 202 -1.76 7.43 22.13
C ASP A 202 -2.15 5.95 22.04
N ALA A 203 -3.37 5.67 21.57
CA ALA A 203 -3.83 4.31 21.34
C ALA A 203 -2.98 3.61 20.28
N THR A 204 -2.66 2.34 20.53
CA THR A 204 -2.05 1.46 19.55
C THR A 204 -3.06 1.15 18.44
N VAL A 205 -2.75 1.55 17.21
CA VAL A 205 -3.64 1.46 16.06
C VAL A 205 -3.00 0.68 14.93
N CYS A 206 -3.78 -0.17 14.28
CA CYS A 206 -3.32 -0.83 13.08
C CYS A 206 -3.59 0.06 11.86
N PRO A 207 -2.60 0.26 10.97
CA PRO A 207 -2.84 0.99 9.73
C PRO A 207 -4.00 0.40 8.91
N PHE A 208 -4.16 -0.90 8.79
CA PHE A 208 -5.26 -1.43 7.96
C PHE A 208 -6.63 -1.50 8.65
N MET A 209 -6.78 -1.01 9.89
CA MET A 209 -8.05 -1.14 10.61
C MET A 209 -9.17 -0.30 9.97
N GLY A 210 -10.39 -0.82 10.06
CA GLY A 210 -11.57 -0.19 9.48
C GLY A 210 -11.92 1.17 10.08
N LYS A 211 -11.62 1.40 11.37
CA LYS A 211 -11.93 2.65 12.04
C LYS A 211 -11.07 2.80 13.29
N HIS A 212 -10.62 4.01 13.57
CA HIS A 212 -10.06 4.42 14.83
C HIS A 212 -10.66 5.78 15.20
N VAL A 213 -11.41 5.87 16.29
CA VAL A 213 -11.93 7.14 16.79
C VAL A 213 -11.13 7.50 18.03
N CYS A 214 -10.45 8.65 18.02
CA CYS A 214 -9.86 9.19 19.24
C CYS A 214 -10.99 9.51 20.22
N LYS A 215 -10.97 8.89 21.40
CA LYS A 215 -11.80 9.37 22.50
C LYS A 215 -11.23 10.73 22.87
N ARG A 216 -12.02 11.81 22.71
CA ARG A 216 -11.61 13.11 23.24
C ARG A 216 -11.40 12.95 24.74
N SER A 217 -10.21 13.32 25.23
CA SER A 217 -10.04 13.65 26.64
C SER A 217 -11.07 14.75 26.94
N SER A 218 -11.94 14.49 27.91
CA SER A 218 -12.86 15.52 28.44
C SER A 218 -12.07 16.62 29.12
#